data_AF-A0A3L7SZR2-F1
#
_entry.id   AF-A0A3L7SZR2-F1
#
_cell.length_a   1.000
_cell.length_b   1.000
_cell.length_c   1.000
_cell.angle_alpha   90.00
_cell.angle_beta   90.00
_cell.angle_gamma   90.00
#
_symmetry.space_group_name_H-M   'P 1'
#
loop_
_entity.id
_entity.type
_entity.pdbx_description
1 polymer ?
#
loop_
_entity_poly.entity_id
_entity_poly.type
_entity_poly.pdbx_seq_one_letter_code
_entity_poly.pdbx_strand_id
1 'polypeptide(L)'
;MKSIGVFVASLFGGGIVGTWLPLVLGVVLGISGRMVIWSRTRRTPDVVASAGVARTFQNIRLFPELSLVENVTVGMDRRLNSGFIAALFALPSALHERSAARTDAMKLLQFVGLANKSEEAAGNLPYGYQRQLEIARALASRPDVILLDEPAAGMNPTETVDLMRLIKSIRDAGTTVVLIEHHMRVVMGISDRIAVLQYGEKIAEGTPLEIKHDPRCIEAYLGKEELG
;
A
#
# COMPACT_ATOMS: atom_id res chain seq x y z
N MET A 1 -13.68 12.17 11.09
CA MET A 1 -12.67 11.14 11.46
C MET A 1 -11.30 11.74 11.16
N LYS A 2 -10.46 11.95 12.17
CA LYS A 2 -9.09 12.45 11.95
C LYS A 2 -8.33 11.38 11.16
N SER A 3 -7.81 11.70 9.97
CA SER A 3 -6.93 10.78 9.24
C SER A 3 -5.74 10.43 10.13
N ILE A 4 -5.61 9.14 10.40
CA ILE A 4 -4.55 8.58 11.23
C ILE A 4 -3.35 8.43 10.29
N GLY A 5 -2.21 9.01 10.69
CA GLY A 5 -1.04 9.32 9.86
C GLY A 5 -0.36 8.14 9.16
N VAL A 6 0.77 8.41 8.49
CA VAL A 6 1.65 7.37 7.96
C VAL A 6 2.37 6.69 9.14
N PHE A 7 2.09 5.40 9.35
CA PHE A 7 2.74 4.58 10.36
C PHE A 7 3.77 3.70 9.70
N VAL A 8 5.03 3.83 10.11
CA VAL A 8 6.08 2.93 9.65
C VAL A 8 6.49 1.93 10.71
N ALA A 9 6.47 0.65 10.36
CA ALA A 9 7.15 -0.40 11.09
C ALA A 9 8.50 -0.72 10.41
N SER A 10 9.60 -0.45 11.10
CA SER A 10 10.92 -0.92 10.67
C SER A 10 11.26 -2.23 11.37
N LEU A 11 11.52 -3.28 10.60
CA LEU A 11 11.83 -4.62 11.12
C LEU A 11 13.29 -4.95 10.97
N PHE A 12 13.90 -5.33 12.09
CA PHE A 12 15.25 -5.85 12.14
C PHE A 12 15.24 -7.31 12.63
N GLY A 13 15.55 -8.24 11.72
CA GLY A 13 15.68 -9.67 12.03
C GLY A 13 15.08 -10.54 10.93
N GLY A 14 15.91 -11.37 10.29
CA GLY A 14 15.51 -12.27 9.22
C GLY A 14 14.74 -13.48 9.74
N GLY A 15 13.61 -13.78 9.09
CA GLY A 15 12.90 -15.05 9.22
C GLY A 15 11.51 -14.92 9.84
N ILE A 16 10.49 -15.35 9.09
CA ILE A 16 9.10 -15.67 9.55
C ILE A 16 8.09 -14.50 9.62
N VAL A 17 8.51 -13.26 9.35
CA VAL A 17 7.70 -12.07 9.64
C VAL A 17 6.43 -11.87 8.77
N GLY A 18 6.43 -12.29 7.50
CA GLY A 18 5.34 -11.96 6.56
C GLY A 18 3.92 -12.43 6.96
N THR A 19 3.83 -13.50 7.77
CA THR A 19 2.56 -14.15 8.16
C THR A 19 2.07 -13.75 9.55
N TRP A 20 2.82 -13.00 10.36
CA TRP A 20 2.40 -12.53 11.71
C TRP A 20 2.33 -11.01 11.86
N LEU A 21 2.95 -10.30 10.92
CA LEU A 21 3.24 -8.87 11.04
C LEU A 21 1.99 -7.97 11.09
N PRO A 22 0.95 -8.14 10.26
CA PRO A 22 -0.26 -7.35 10.41
C PRO A 22 -1.06 -7.65 11.69
N LEU A 23 -0.92 -8.82 12.33
CA LEU A 23 -1.48 -9.02 13.68
C LEU A 23 -0.77 -8.13 14.69
N VAL A 24 0.56 -8.16 14.64
CA VAL A 24 1.42 -7.49 15.61
C VAL A 24 1.23 -5.98 15.45
N LEU A 25 1.20 -5.47 14.21
CA LEU A 25 0.83 -4.08 13.97
C LEU A 25 -0.59 -3.75 14.44
N GLY A 26 -1.56 -4.65 14.34
CA GLY A 26 -2.94 -4.39 14.78
C GLY A 26 -3.13 -4.33 16.27
N VAL A 27 -2.35 -5.11 16.98
CA VAL A 27 -2.27 -5.08 18.44
C VAL A 27 -1.47 -3.85 18.88
N VAL A 28 -0.35 -3.55 18.23
CA VAL A 28 0.53 -2.42 18.56
C VAL A 28 -0.13 -1.06 18.26
N LEU A 29 -0.90 -0.95 17.18
CA LEU A 29 -1.52 0.31 16.75
C LEU A 29 -2.90 0.57 17.36
N GLY A 30 -3.41 -0.32 18.22
CA GLY A 30 -4.76 -0.20 18.82
C GLY A 30 -5.90 -0.33 17.79
N ILE A 31 -5.62 -0.88 16.60
CA ILE A 31 -6.58 -1.09 15.51
C ILE A 31 -7.06 -2.56 15.50
N SER A 32 -7.11 -3.16 16.68
CA SER A 32 -7.25 -4.60 16.88
C SER A 32 -8.56 -5.13 16.29
N GLY A 33 -9.65 -4.34 16.34
CA GLY A 33 -10.94 -4.72 15.76
C GLY A 33 -10.94 -4.89 14.24
N ARG A 34 -10.14 -4.10 13.49
CA ARG A 34 -10.04 -4.20 12.02
C ARG A 34 -8.96 -5.19 11.57
N MET A 35 -7.91 -5.39 12.36
CA MET A 35 -6.83 -6.35 12.06
C MET A 35 -7.10 -7.78 12.59
N VAL A 36 -8.09 -8.02 13.45
CA VAL A 36 -8.55 -9.39 13.80
C VAL A 36 -9.10 -10.15 12.57
N ILE A 37 -9.50 -9.44 11.51
CA ILE A 37 -9.91 -10.05 10.22
C ILE A 37 -8.71 -10.72 9.50
N TRP A 38 -7.49 -10.33 9.86
CA TRP A 38 -6.25 -10.88 9.30
C TRP A 38 -5.81 -12.18 10.00
N SER A 39 -6.23 -12.49 11.24
CA SER A 39 -5.70 -13.66 12.01
C SER A 39 -6.31 -15.02 11.71
N ARG A 40 -7.41 -15.09 10.95
CA ARG A 40 -8.02 -16.38 10.61
C ARG A 40 -7.64 -16.74 9.19
N THR A 41 -6.73 -17.72 9.09
CA THR A 41 -6.21 -18.45 7.91
C THR A 41 -7.27 -19.03 6.95
N ARG A 42 -8.56 -18.68 7.08
CA ARG A 42 -9.68 -19.20 6.28
C ARG A 42 -10.59 -18.10 5.72
N ARG A 43 -10.06 -16.94 5.34
CA ARG A 43 -10.85 -15.94 4.62
C ARG A 43 -10.14 -15.48 3.35
N THR A 44 -10.91 -15.50 2.28
CA THR A 44 -10.50 -15.15 0.93
C THR A 44 -10.28 -13.62 0.81
N PRO A 45 -9.42 -13.12 -0.11
CA PRO A 45 -9.02 -11.71 -0.20
C PRO A 45 -10.18 -10.69 -0.24
N ASP A 46 -11.36 -11.13 -0.70
CA ASP A 46 -12.64 -10.45 -0.69
C ASP A 46 -13.15 -10.04 0.71
N VAL A 47 -12.86 -10.82 1.76
CA VAL A 47 -13.28 -10.50 3.12
C VAL A 47 -12.39 -9.42 3.76
N VAL A 48 -11.14 -9.31 3.31
CA VAL A 48 -10.21 -8.25 3.75
C VAL A 48 -10.53 -6.94 3.04
N ALA A 49 -10.81 -6.99 1.73
CA ALA A 49 -11.21 -5.81 0.95
C ALA A 49 -12.57 -5.23 1.40
N SER A 50 -13.50 -6.07 1.88
CA SER A 50 -14.79 -5.61 2.43
C SER A 50 -14.69 -4.93 3.80
N ALA A 51 -13.54 -5.02 4.47
CA ALA A 51 -13.27 -4.31 5.71
C ALA A 51 -12.66 -2.90 5.51
N GLY A 52 -12.53 -2.45 4.26
CA GLY A 52 -11.92 -1.15 3.91
C GLY A 52 -10.39 -1.16 3.95
N VAL A 53 -9.76 -2.32 3.86
CA VAL A 53 -8.29 -2.47 3.88
C VAL A 53 -7.80 -2.93 2.52
N ALA A 54 -6.88 -2.18 1.91
CA ALA A 54 -6.15 -2.59 0.72
C ALA A 54 -4.70 -2.92 1.05
N ARG A 55 -4.14 -3.95 0.40
CA ARG A 55 -2.75 -4.38 0.57
C ARG A 55 -2.06 -4.41 -0.79
N THR A 56 -0.90 -3.79 -0.90
CA THR A 56 0.03 -4.06 -2.01
C THR A 56 0.94 -5.24 -1.64
N PHE A 57 1.34 -6.03 -2.63
CA PHE A 57 2.21 -7.19 -2.37
C PHE A 57 3.66 -6.85 -2.73
N GLN A 58 4.62 -7.51 -2.07
CA GLN A 58 6.04 -7.35 -2.41
C GLN A 58 6.30 -7.63 -3.90
N ASN A 59 5.65 -8.66 -4.44
CA ASN A 59 5.61 -8.95 -5.88
C ASN A 59 4.46 -8.20 -6.55
N ILE A 60 4.82 -7.39 -7.55
CA ILE A 60 3.87 -6.66 -8.39
C ILE A 60 2.96 -7.65 -9.11
N ARG A 61 1.69 -7.70 -8.74
CA ARG A 61 0.68 -8.57 -9.37
C ARG A 61 -0.12 -7.81 -10.41
N LEU A 62 0.51 -7.13 -11.35
CA LEU A 62 -0.19 -6.48 -12.46
C LEU A 62 -0.58 -7.49 -13.53
N PHE A 63 -1.57 -7.15 -14.36
CA PHE A 63 -1.89 -7.88 -15.57
C PHE A 63 -1.09 -7.24 -16.72
N PRO A 64 0.05 -7.84 -17.13
CA PRO A 64 1.00 -7.17 -18.01
C PRO A 64 0.45 -6.88 -19.41
N GLU A 65 -0.51 -7.69 -19.88
CA GLU A 65 -1.15 -7.56 -21.19
C GLU A 65 -2.23 -6.47 -21.21
N LEU A 66 -2.80 -6.14 -20.04
CA LEU A 66 -3.84 -5.12 -19.93
C LEU A 66 -3.23 -3.72 -19.90
N SER A 67 -3.99 -2.76 -20.40
CA SER A 67 -3.64 -1.35 -20.28
C SER A 67 -3.60 -0.89 -18.82
N LEU A 68 -2.97 0.25 -18.56
CA LEU A 68 -2.95 0.88 -17.23
C LEU A 68 -4.37 1.13 -16.70
N VAL A 69 -5.26 1.66 -17.54
CA VAL A 69 -6.64 1.98 -17.15
C VAL A 69 -7.44 0.71 -16.86
N GLU A 70 -7.23 -0.37 -17.61
CA GLU A 70 -7.85 -1.66 -17.36
C GLU A 70 -7.35 -2.28 -16.06
N ASN A 71 -6.04 -2.23 -15.80
CA ASN A 71 -5.45 -2.70 -14.54
C ASN A 71 -6.09 -2.03 -13.32
N VAL A 72 -6.29 -0.71 -13.37
CA VAL A 72 -6.94 0.04 -12.28
C VAL A 72 -8.43 -0.31 -12.19
N THR A 73 -9.11 -0.48 -13.33
CA THR A 73 -10.53 -0.84 -13.38
C THR A 73 -10.80 -2.20 -12.72
N VAL A 74 -9.92 -3.19 -12.88
CA VAL A 74 -10.02 -4.49 -12.18
C VAL A 74 -10.05 -4.32 -10.65
N GLY A 75 -9.34 -3.31 -10.12
CA GLY A 75 -9.39 -2.98 -8.69
C GLY A 75 -10.74 -2.43 -8.22
N MET A 76 -11.64 -2.09 -9.14
CA MET A 76 -12.99 -1.58 -8.87
C MET A 76 -14.07 -2.65 -8.91
N ASP A 77 -13.76 -3.90 -9.30
CA ASP A 77 -14.75 -4.96 -9.56
C ASP A 77 -15.75 -5.20 -8.41
N ARG A 78 -15.34 -4.96 -7.15
CA ARG A 78 -16.24 -5.08 -6.00
C ARG A 78 -17.33 -4.01 -5.93
N ARG A 79 -17.16 -2.88 -6.64
CA ARG A 79 -18.15 -1.79 -6.72
C ARG A 79 -19.03 -1.88 -7.95
N LEU A 80 -18.69 -2.73 -8.91
CA LEU A 80 -19.48 -2.91 -10.11
C LEU A 80 -20.64 -3.87 -9.76
N ASN A 81 -21.86 -3.34 -9.81
CA ASN A 81 -23.09 -4.05 -9.45
C ASN A 81 -23.75 -4.74 -10.66
N SER A 82 -23.26 -4.51 -11.88
CA SER A 82 -23.75 -5.18 -13.07
C SER A 82 -23.54 -6.70 -12.96
N GLY A 83 -24.64 -7.44 -12.78
CA GLY A 83 -24.61 -8.90 -12.76
C GLY A 83 -24.04 -9.46 -14.07
N PHE A 84 -23.45 -10.67 -14.01
CA PHE A 84 -22.81 -11.35 -15.13
C PHE A 84 -23.65 -11.35 -16.42
N ILE A 85 -24.97 -11.52 -16.31
CA ILE A 85 -25.90 -11.49 -17.44
C ILE A 85 -25.96 -10.09 -18.09
N ALA A 86 -26.01 -9.02 -17.31
CA ALA A 86 -26.03 -7.66 -17.83
C ALA A 86 -24.72 -7.29 -18.55
N ALA A 87 -23.60 -7.81 -18.06
CA ALA A 87 -22.29 -7.67 -18.69
C ALA A 87 -22.17 -8.47 -19.99
N LEU A 88 -22.74 -9.68 -20.04
CA LEU A 88 -22.75 -10.57 -21.21
C LEU A 88 -23.63 -10.02 -22.34
N PHE A 89 -24.79 -9.46 -22.02
CA PHE A 89 -25.71 -8.87 -22.99
C PHE A 89 -25.45 -7.38 -23.28
N ALA A 90 -24.36 -6.82 -22.75
CA ALA A 90 -23.98 -5.42 -22.94
C ALA A 90 -25.15 -4.44 -22.69
N LEU A 91 -25.94 -4.69 -21.64
CA LEU A 91 -27.10 -3.86 -21.32
C LEU A 91 -26.66 -2.40 -21.06
N PRO A 92 -27.50 -1.39 -21.37
CA PRO A 92 -27.15 0.03 -21.20
C PRO A 92 -26.65 0.39 -19.79
N SER A 93 -27.18 -0.26 -18.76
CA SER A 93 -26.72 -0.12 -17.36
C SER A 93 -25.28 -0.59 -17.17
N ALA A 94 -24.89 -1.73 -17.74
CA ALA A 94 -23.52 -2.26 -17.68
C ALA A 94 -22.55 -1.40 -18.50
N LEU A 95 -22.98 -0.83 -19.63
CA LEU A 95 -22.18 0.10 -20.42
C LEU A 95 -21.93 1.42 -19.67
N HIS A 96 -22.96 1.96 -19.02
CA HIS A 96 -22.84 3.17 -18.21
C HIS A 96 -21.90 2.94 -17.02
N GLU A 97 -22.03 1.81 -16.33
CA GLU A 97 -21.18 1.44 -15.20
C GLU A 97 -19.71 1.25 -15.62
N ARG A 98 -19.45 0.61 -16.78
CA ARG A 98 -18.09 0.53 -17.36
C ARG A 98 -17.51 1.91 -17.68
N SER A 99 -18.30 2.80 -18.25
CA SER A 99 -17.87 4.16 -18.58
C SER A 99 -17.53 4.96 -17.31
N ALA A 100 -18.35 4.85 -16.26
CA ALA A 100 -18.10 5.46 -14.96
C ALA A 100 -16.83 4.89 -14.31
N ALA A 101 -16.64 3.58 -14.33
CA ALA A 101 -15.45 2.92 -13.80
C ALA A 101 -14.17 3.38 -14.51
N ARG A 102 -14.19 3.45 -15.86
CA ARG A 102 -13.07 3.98 -16.65
C ARG A 102 -12.75 5.43 -16.31
N THR A 103 -13.78 6.25 -16.10
CA THR A 103 -13.62 7.66 -15.71
C THR A 103 -12.95 7.79 -14.34
N ASP A 104 -13.38 7.00 -13.36
CA ASP A 104 -12.75 6.98 -12.04
C ASP A 104 -11.34 6.39 -12.08
N ALA A 105 -11.08 5.37 -12.90
CA ALA A 105 -9.76 4.80 -13.10
C ALA A 105 -8.79 5.84 -13.68
N MET A 106 -9.25 6.66 -14.63
CA MET A 106 -8.46 7.77 -15.17
C MET A 106 -8.10 8.81 -14.12
N LYS A 107 -9.03 9.16 -13.20
CA LYS A 107 -8.73 10.08 -12.09
C LYS A 107 -7.65 9.52 -11.17
N LEU A 108 -7.68 8.21 -10.90
CA LEU A 108 -6.63 7.56 -10.10
C LEU A 108 -5.29 7.53 -10.83
N LEU A 109 -5.28 7.24 -12.12
CA LEU A 109 -4.08 7.33 -12.94
C LEU A 109 -3.51 8.75 -12.96
N GLN A 110 -4.37 9.77 -13.04
CA GLN A 110 -3.95 11.17 -12.94
C GLN A 110 -3.34 11.47 -11.57
N PHE A 111 -3.98 10.99 -10.50
CA PHE A 111 -3.50 11.16 -9.13
C PHE A 111 -2.12 10.54 -8.90
N VAL A 112 -1.85 9.36 -9.48
CA VAL A 112 -0.52 8.71 -9.38
C VAL A 112 0.48 9.18 -10.42
N GLY A 113 0.09 10.07 -11.35
CA GLY A 113 0.99 10.63 -12.38
C GLY A 113 1.15 9.78 -13.65
N LEU A 114 0.24 8.84 -13.91
CA LEU A 114 0.29 7.89 -15.05
C LEU A 114 -0.80 8.12 -16.13
N ALA A 115 -1.56 9.20 -16.06
CA ALA A 115 -2.67 9.46 -16.99
C ALA A 115 -2.25 9.52 -18.47
N ASN A 116 -1.06 10.06 -18.77
CA ASN A 116 -0.53 10.14 -20.14
C ASN A 116 -0.17 8.78 -20.76
N LYS A 117 -0.15 7.72 -19.96
CA LYS A 117 0.18 6.34 -20.37
C LYS A 117 -1.02 5.40 -20.22
N SER A 118 -2.23 5.92 -20.03
CA SER A 118 -3.40 5.13 -19.63
C SER A 118 -3.70 3.92 -20.51
N GLU A 119 -3.41 4.00 -21.81
CA GLU A 119 -3.64 2.94 -22.80
C GLU A 119 -2.41 2.05 -23.04
N GLU A 120 -1.26 2.36 -22.44
CA GLU A 120 -0.05 1.54 -22.57
C GLU A 120 -0.23 0.21 -21.83
N ALA A 121 0.35 -0.88 -22.33
CA ALA A 121 0.34 -2.16 -21.63
C ALA A 121 1.20 -2.07 -20.35
N ALA A 122 0.69 -2.57 -19.23
CA ALA A 122 1.36 -2.46 -17.93
C ALA A 122 2.74 -3.13 -17.91
N GLY A 123 2.94 -4.19 -18.70
CA GLY A 123 4.23 -4.89 -18.83
C GLY A 123 5.36 -4.05 -19.43
N ASN A 124 5.04 -2.97 -20.16
CA ASN A 124 6.02 -2.09 -20.79
C ASN A 124 6.54 -1.00 -19.84
N LEU A 125 5.90 -0.82 -18.69
CA LEU A 125 6.30 0.20 -17.73
C LEU A 125 7.63 -0.17 -17.04
N PRO A 126 8.54 0.81 -16.82
CA PRO A 126 9.61 0.70 -15.84
C PRO A 126 9.09 0.32 -14.45
N TYR A 127 9.95 -0.33 -13.66
CA TYR A 127 9.60 -0.85 -12.34
C TYR A 127 8.93 0.19 -11.42
N GLY A 128 9.46 1.42 -11.36
CA GLY A 128 8.87 2.48 -10.53
C GLY A 128 7.43 2.84 -10.92
N TYR A 129 7.13 2.88 -12.22
CA TYR A 129 5.77 3.12 -12.71
C TYR A 129 4.85 1.92 -12.51
N GLN A 130 5.36 0.69 -12.60
CA GLN A 130 4.59 -0.50 -12.24
C GLN A 130 4.15 -0.45 -10.77
N ARG A 131 5.02 0.00 -9.85
CA ARG A 131 4.66 0.16 -8.44
C ARG A 131 3.60 1.24 -8.22
N GLN A 132 3.71 2.39 -8.92
CA GLN A 132 2.67 3.44 -8.88
C GLN A 132 1.33 2.93 -9.41
N LEU A 133 1.33 2.13 -10.47
CA LEU A 133 0.12 1.50 -11.02
C LEU A 133 -0.52 0.52 -10.03
N GLU A 134 0.28 -0.28 -9.32
CA GLU A 134 -0.21 -1.18 -8.28
C GLU A 134 -0.91 -0.39 -7.16
N ILE A 135 -0.34 0.74 -6.74
CA ILE A 135 -0.94 1.63 -5.76
C ILE A 135 -2.26 2.22 -6.29
N ALA A 136 -2.30 2.69 -7.55
CA ALA A 136 -3.53 3.18 -8.17
C ALA A 136 -4.63 2.12 -8.17
N ARG A 137 -4.30 0.87 -8.51
CA ARG A 137 -5.24 -0.25 -8.46
C ARG A 137 -5.71 -0.57 -7.04
N ALA A 138 -4.82 -0.49 -6.05
CA ALA A 138 -5.20 -0.67 -4.64
C ALA A 138 -6.18 0.44 -4.18
N LEU A 139 -5.88 1.69 -4.50
CA LEU A 139 -6.75 2.85 -4.24
C LEU A 139 -8.07 2.78 -5.00
N ALA A 140 -8.12 2.05 -6.11
CA ALA A 140 -9.35 1.81 -6.85
C ALA A 140 -10.42 1.15 -5.99
N SER A 141 -10.06 0.41 -4.93
CA SER A 141 -11.02 -0.12 -3.97
C SER A 141 -11.59 0.90 -2.98
N ARG A 142 -11.10 2.15 -2.97
CA ARG A 142 -11.38 3.22 -1.98
C ARG A 142 -11.19 2.74 -0.53
N PRO A 143 -9.97 2.31 -0.16
CA PRO A 143 -9.70 1.81 1.17
C PRO A 143 -9.64 2.94 2.21
N ASP A 144 -10.04 2.64 3.45
CA ASP A 144 -9.76 3.49 4.61
C ASP A 144 -8.27 3.40 5.01
N VAL A 145 -7.66 2.22 4.79
CA VAL A 145 -6.27 1.91 5.13
C VAL A 145 -5.57 1.20 3.98
N ILE A 146 -4.40 1.70 3.58
CA ILE A 146 -3.51 1.03 2.62
C ILE A 146 -2.25 0.53 3.32
N LEU A 147 -1.91 -0.74 3.08
CA LEU A 147 -0.71 -1.40 3.59
C LEU A 147 0.33 -1.51 2.47
N LEU A 148 1.50 -0.93 2.68
CA LEU A 148 2.65 -0.94 1.77
C LEU A 148 3.81 -1.70 2.41
N ASP A 149 4.30 -2.74 1.74
CA ASP A 149 5.35 -3.63 2.24
C ASP A 149 6.62 -3.42 1.39
N GLU A 150 7.63 -2.77 1.97
CA GLU A 150 8.91 -2.40 1.34
C GLU A 150 8.77 -1.78 -0.06
N PRO A 151 7.92 -0.75 -0.26
CA PRO A 151 7.59 -0.25 -1.59
C PRO A 151 8.76 0.47 -2.29
N ALA A 152 9.78 0.90 -1.55
CA ALA A 152 10.98 1.55 -2.07
C ALA A 152 12.10 0.56 -2.43
N ALA A 153 11.94 -0.74 -2.15
CA ALA A 153 12.96 -1.74 -2.45
C ALA A 153 13.22 -1.82 -3.96
N GLY A 154 14.49 -1.78 -4.36
CA GLY A 154 14.91 -1.87 -5.77
C GLY A 154 14.67 -0.61 -6.60
N MET A 155 14.21 0.49 -6.00
CA MET A 155 14.04 1.78 -6.69
C MET A 155 15.32 2.61 -6.69
N ASN A 156 15.50 3.42 -7.73
CA ASN A 156 16.54 4.43 -7.73
C ASN A 156 16.18 5.63 -6.81
N PRO A 157 17.13 6.53 -6.48
CA PRO A 157 16.87 7.65 -5.58
C PRO A 157 15.78 8.62 -6.06
N THR A 158 15.61 8.78 -7.37
CA THR A 158 14.58 9.66 -7.96
C THR A 158 13.20 9.02 -7.84
N GLU A 159 13.07 7.75 -8.22
CA GLU A 159 11.84 6.96 -8.07
C GLU A 159 11.39 6.89 -6.61
N THR A 160 12.34 6.74 -5.68
CA THR A 160 12.05 6.75 -4.24
C THR A 160 11.42 8.07 -3.80
N VAL A 161 11.92 9.21 -4.30
CA VAL A 161 11.34 10.53 -3.97
C VAL A 161 9.93 10.68 -4.53
N ASP A 162 9.69 10.21 -5.75
CA ASP A 162 8.36 10.27 -6.36
C ASP A 162 7.37 9.37 -5.63
N LEU A 163 7.79 8.17 -5.21
CA LEU A 163 6.98 7.28 -4.37
C LEU A 163 6.66 7.92 -3.01
N MET A 164 7.66 8.53 -2.35
CA MET A 164 7.46 9.24 -1.08
C MET A 164 6.45 10.38 -1.24
N ARG A 165 6.50 11.13 -2.35
CA ARG A 165 5.53 12.19 -2.66
C ARG A 165 4.13 11.62 -2.85
N LEU A 166 4.01 10.52 -3.60
CA LEU A 166 2.73 9.84 -3.80
C LEU A 166 2.12 9.36 -2.48
N ILE A 167 2.92 8.74 -1.60
CA ILE A 167 2.44 8.27 -0.29
C ILE A 167 1.94 9.43 0.57
N LYS A 168 2.63 10.59 0.54
CA LYS A 168 2.15 11.82 1.19
C LYS A 168 0.80 12.26 0.63
N SER A 169 0.66 12.35 -0.69
CA SER A 169 -0.61 12.74 -1.32
C SER A 169 -1.77 11.81 -0.96
N ILE A 170 -1.52 10.49 -0.82
CA ILE A 170 -2.54 9.50 -0.42
C ILE A 170 -3.04 9.78 1.00
N ARG A 171 -2.11 10.03 1.92
CA ARG A 171 -2.42 10.41 3.31
C ARG A 171 -3.22 11.71 3.36
N ASP A 172 -2.78 12.72 2.62
CA ASP A 172 -3.41 14.05 2.59
C ASP A 172 -4.81 14.00 1.96
N ALA A 173 -5.06 13.04 1.06
CA ALA A 173 -6.38 12.73 0.52
C ALA A 173 -7.32 12.01 1.51
N GLY A 174 -6.82 11.67 2.70
CA GLY A 174 -7.60 11.15 3.82
C GLY A 174 -7.41 9.66 4.12
N THR A 175 -6.66 8.94 3.28
CA THR A 175 -6.42 7.49 3.44
C THR A 175 -5.32 7.24 4.47
N THR A 176 -5.57 6.34 5.42
CA THR A 176 -4.52 5.92 6.38
C THR A 176 -3.49 5.06 5.66
N VAL A 177 -2.20 5.34 5.85
CA VAL A 177 -1.13 4.54 5.24
C VAL A 177 -0.34 3.84 6.32
N VAL A 178 -0.21 2.52 6.19
CA VAL A 178 0.67 1.71 7.01
C VAL A 178 1.78 1.21 6.10
N LEU A 179 3.00 1.58 6.42
CA LEU A 179 4.18 1.29 5.62
C LEU A 179 5.12 0.40 6.44
N ILE A 180 5.68 -0.62 5.81
CA ILE A 180 6.76 -1.43 6.36
C ILE A 180 8.00 -1.08 5.55
N GLU A 181 9.01 -0.55 6.24
CA GLU A 181 10.26 -0.17 5.59
C GLU A 181 11.43 -0.19 6.56
N HIS A 182 12.59 -0.61 6.07
CA HIS A 182 13.89 -0.55 6.70
C HIS A 182 14.75 0.64 6.23
N HIS A 183 14.45 1.29 5.09
CA HIS A 183 15.25 2.43 4.62
C HIS A 183 14.95 3.73 5.39
N MET A 184 15.89 4.19 6.22
CA MET A 184 15.69 5.35 7.11
C MET A 184 15.33 6.67 6.47
N ARG A 185 15.89 6.97 5.30
CA ARG A 185 15.46 8.16 4.54
C ARG A 185 13.97 8.15 4.21
N VAL A 186 13.40 7.00 3.84
CA VAL A 186 11.98 6.85 3.54
C VAL A 186 11.18 6.97 4.82
N VAL A 187 11.49 6.13 5.81
CA VAL A 187 10.82 6.09 7.11
C VAL A 187 10.74 7.46 7.76
N MET A 188 11.87 8.16 7.89
CA MET A 188 11.91 9.48 8.52
C MET A 188 11.25 10.56 7.67
N GLY A 189 11.27 10.42 6.35
CA GLY A 189 10.80 11.46 5.43
C GLY A 189 9.30 11.51 5.23
N ILE A 190 8.57 10.41 5.50
CA ILE A 190 7.12 10.33 5.27
C ILE A 190 6.29 9.92 6.48
N SER A 191 6.88 9.46 7.58
CA SER A 191 6.10 8.99 8.74
C SER A 191 5.63 10.12 9.64
N ASP A 192 4.40 10.00 10.16
CA ASP A 192 3.95 10.82 11.30
C ASP A 192 4.32 10.15 12.62
N ARG A 193 4.25 8.81 12.65
CA ARG A 193 4.67 7.98 13.77
C ARG A 193 5.40 6.74 13.25
N ILE A 194 6.36 6.28 14.01
CA ILE A 194 7.20 5.13 13.71
C ILE A 194 7.14 4.19 14.90
N ALA A 195 7.01 2.89 14.62
CA ALA A 195 7.24 1.83 15.56
C ALA A 195 8.47 1.03 15.09
N VAL A 196 9.40 0.77 15.99
CA VAL A 196 10.61 -0.01 15.68
C VAL A 196 10.46 -1.38 16.31
N LEU A 197 10.64 -2.42 15.49
CA LEU A 197 10.52 -3.82 15.87
C LEU A 197 11.88 -4.51 15.71
N GLN A 198 12.32 -5.21 16.76
CA GLN A 198 13.52 -6.04 16.76
C GLN A 198 13.16 -7.43 17.25
N TYR A 199 13.46 -8.47 16.46
CA TYR A 199 13.09 -9.87 16.77
C TYR A 199 11.60 -10.10 17.13
N GLY A 200 10.71 -9.31 16.54
CA GLY A 200 9.27 -9.38 16.79
C GLY A 200 8.78 -8.59 18.00
N GLU A 201 9.69 -7.96 18.76
CA GLU A 201 9.35 -7.11 19.90
C GLU A 201 9.44 -5.62 19.56
N LYS A 202 8.52 -4.82 20.08
CA LYS A 202 8.51 -3.37 19.91
C LYS A 202 9.52 -2.74 20.86
N ILE A 203 10.61 -2.24 20.29
CA ILE A 203 11.69 -1.61 21.06
C ILE A 203 11.47 -0.11 21.24
N ALA A 204 10.78 0.57 20.32
CA ALA A 204 10.49 1.99 20.41
C ALA A 204 9.23 2.37 19.62
N GLU A 205 8.59 3.47 20.01
CA GLU A 205 7.47 4.08 19.30
C GLU A 205 7.49 5.60 19.51
N GLY A 206 7.37 6.38 18.45
CA GLY A 206 7.42 7.83 18.55
C GLY A 206 7.30 8.53 17.20
N THR A 207 7.46 9.84 17.21
CA THR A 207 7.68 10.65 16.02
C THR A 207 9.05 10.34 15.39
N PRO A 208 9.27 10.71 14.12
CA PRO A 208 10.61 10.62 13.49
C PRO A 208 11.73 11.25 14.32
N LEU A 209 11.47 12.38 14.97
CA LEU A 209 12.47 13.07 15.78
C LEU A 209 12.79 12.32 17.07
N GLU A 210 11.79 11.70 17.71
CA GLU A 210 11.99 10.89 18.92
C GLU A 210 12.76 9.61 18.60
N ILE A 211 12.37 8.89 17.53
CA ILE A 211 13.04 7.66 17.11
C ILE A 211 14.50 7.92 16.71
N LYS A 212 14.78 9.04 16.02
CA LYS A 212 16.16 9.40 15.63
C LYS A 212 17.09 9.56 16.83
N HIS A 213 16.58 9.98 17.98
CA HIS A 213 17.36 10.18 19.20
C HIS A 213 17.22 9.03 20.21
N ASP A 214 16.44 7.99 19.91
CA ASP A 214 16.26 6.84 20.81
C ASP A 214 17.54 5.97 20.79
N PRO A 215 18.25 5.81 21.92
CA PRO A 215 19.48 5.02 21.97
C PRO A 215 19.28 3.57 21.54
N ARG A 216 18.12 2.97 21.83
CA ARG A 216 17.81 1.57 21.47
C ARG A 216 17.66 1.42 19.97
N CYS A 217 17.10 2.43 19.30
CA CYS A 217 17.03 2.45 17.85
C CYS A 217 18.41 2.63 17.24
N ILE A 218 19.19 3.61 17.71
CA ILE A 218 20.55 3.86 17.23
C ILE A 218 21.42 2.61 17.36
N GLU A 219 21.38 1.93 18.50
CA GLU A 219 22.09 0.67 18.76
C GLU A 219 21.64 -0.44 17.80
N ALA A 220 20.33 -0.60 17.58
CA ALA A 220 19.80 -1.58 16.64
C ALA A 220 20.21 -1.31 15.17
N TYR A 221 20.45 -0.04 14.79
CA TYR A 221 20.97 0.33 13.46
C TYR A 221 22.50 0.17 13.34
N LEU A 222 23.27 0.69 14.31
CA LEU A 222 24.74 0.69 14.27
C LEU A 222 25.34 -0.70 14.52
N GLY A 223 24.69 -1.53 15.33
CA GLY A 223 25.15 -2.90 15.65
C GLY A 223 25.24 -3.85 14.45
N LYS A 224 24.80 -3.43 13.25
CA LYS A 224 25.00 -4.16 11.99
C LYS A 224 26.11 -3.60 11.09
N GLU A 225 26.50 -2.33 11.22
CA GLU A 225 27.62 -1.78 10.44
C GLU A 225 28.97 -2.33 10.91
N GLU A 226 29.09 -2.76 12.18
CA GLU A 226 30.32 -3.38 12.72
C GLU A 226 30.43 -4.91 12.51
N LEU A 227 29.43 -5.56 11.91
CA LEU A 227 29.41 -7.01 11.67
C LEU A 227 29.36 -7.40 10.18
N GLY A 228 29.85 -6.52 9.29
CA GLY A 228 30.02 -6.77 7.86
C GLY A 228 31.46 -6.64 7.40
#